data_AF-A0A6N7L206-F1
#
_entry.id   AF-A0A6N7L206-F1
#
_cell.length_a   1.000
_cell.length_b   1.000
_cell.length_c   1.000
_cell.angle_alpha   90.00
_cell.angle_beta   90.00
_cell.angle_gamma   90.00
#
_symmetry.space_group_name_H-M   'P 1'
#
loop_
_entity.id
_entity.type
_entity.pdbx_description
1 polymer ?
#
loop_
_entity_poly.entity_id
_entity_poly.type
_entity_poly.pdbx_seq_one_letter_code
_entity_poly.pdbx_strand_id
1 'polypeptide(L)'
;MLSCLTLAVTQDGAEVVTAEGLAADGGLHPVQSAFIDCDALQCGYCTPGQVVSAVGALEEFAEGWPSAVTEGLGAASRLDRAEVAERMSGNLCRCGAYVNIVAAIRQAAGTEVAG
;
A
#
# COMPACT_ATOMS: atom_id res chain seq x y z
N MET A 1 2.20 5.30 -9.32
CA MET A 1 2.49 6.57 -10.03
C MET A 1 2.76 7.67 -9.00
N LEU A 2 3.69 8.60 -9.23
CA LEU A 2 3.91 9.79 -8.38
C LEU A 2 3.30 11.03 -9.05
N SER A 3 2.30 11.64 -8.43
CA SER A 3 1.59 12.80 -8.99
C SER A 3 2.49 14.03 -9.14
N CYS A 4 3.47 14.21 -8.26
CA CYS A 4 4.41 15.33 -8.33
C CYS A 4 5.37 15.28 -9.54
N LEU A 5 5.50 14.12 -10.18
CA LEU A 5 6.31 13.91 -11.38
C LEU A 5 5.44 13.63 -12.62
N THR A 6 4.12 13.81 -12.50
CA THR A 6 3.16 13.57 -13.58
C THR A 6 2.47 14.88 -13.92
N LEU A 7 2.51 15.28 -15.20
CA LEU A 7 1.85 16.49 -15.64
C LEU A 7 0.34 16.25 -15.73
N ALA A 8 -0.48 17.12 -15.12
CA ALA A 8 -1.94 16.98 -15.16
C ALA A 8 -2.49 16.87 -16.60
N VAL A 9 -1.91 17.65 -17.54
CA VAL A 9 -2.32 17.65 -18.95
C VAL A 9 -2.09 16.32 -19.68
N THR A 10 -1.21 15.45 -19.17
CA THR A 10 -0.97 14.13 -19.77
C THR A 10 -1.96 13.07 -19.29
N GLN A 11 -2.84 13.42 -18.34
CA GLN A 11 -3.85 12.52 -17.76
C GLN A 11 -5.26 12.80 -18.28
N ASP A 12 -5.38 13.43 -19.45
CA ASP A 12 -6.69 13.67 -20.07
C ASP A 12 -7.42 12.34 -20.34
N GLY A 13 -8.65 12.23 -19.85
CA GLY A 13 -9.47 11.01 -19.92
C GLY A 13 -9.04 9.88 -18.97
N ALA A 14 -8.02 10.05 -18.13
CA ALA A 14 -7.61 9.04 -17.16
C ALA A 14 -8.55 9.01 -15.93
N GLU A 15 -8.75 7.83 -15.36
CA GLU A 15 -9.35 7.68 -14.04
C GLU A 15 -8.28 7.86 -12.97
N VAL A 16 -8.52 8.74 -12.00
CA VAL A 16 -7.57 9.05 -10.92
C VAL A 16 -8.24 8.80 -9.58
N VAL A 17 -7.69 7.84 -8.83
CA VAL A 17 -8.12 7.53 -7.47
C VAL A 17 -7.15 8.14 -6.46
N THR A 18 -7.66 8.96 -5.55
CA THR A 18 -6.91 9.52 -4.41
C THR A 18 -7.27 8.78 -3.12
N ALA A 19 -6.63 9.14 -2.00
CA ALA A 19 -6.94 8.53 -0.70
C ALA A 19 -8.41 8.75 -0.28
N GLU A 20 -9.00 9.88 -0.64
CA GLU A 20 -10.42 10.19 -0.44
C GLU A 20 -11.33 9.30 -1.29
N GLY A 21 -10.87 8.90 -2.48
CA GLY A 21 -11.59 8.04 -3.40
C GLY A 21 -11.57 6.54 -3.06
N LEU A 22 -10.75 6.11 -2.08
CA LEU A 22 -10.71 4.71 -1.64
C LEU A 22 -11.95 4.29 -0.84
N ALA A 23 -12.58 5.24 -0.16
CA ALA A 23 -13.77 4.99 0.63
C ALA A 23 -14.99 4.81 -0.29
N ALA A 24 -15.73 3.71 -0.13
CA ALA A 24 -16.99 3.46 -0.85
C ALA A 24 -18.18 3.65 0.10
N ASP A 25 -19.23 4.31 -0.36
CA ASP A 25 -20.53 4.44 0.33
C ASP A 25 -20.45 4.93 1.79
N GLY A 26 -19.45 5.76 2.11
CA GLY A 26 -19.21 6.29 3.46
C GLY A 26 -18.48 5.35 4.42
N GLY A 27 -18.09 4.15 3.96
CA GLY A 27 -17.26 3.21 4.69
C GLY A 27 -15.77 3.36 4.38
N LEU A 28 -14.92 2.92 5.32
CA LEU A 28 -13.47 2.85 5.12
C LEU A 28 -13.09 1.68 4.21
N HIS A 29 -12.10 1.90 3.36
CA HIS A 29 -11.45 0.83 2.63
C HIS A 29 -10.77 -0.16 3.60
N PRO A 30 -10.71 -1.48 3.34
CA PRO A 30 -10.04 -2.45 4.22
C PRO A 30 -8.61 -2.06 4.62
N VAL A 31 -7.85 -1.47 3.69
CA VAL A 31 -6.50 -0.92 3.99
C VAL A 31 -6.58 0.25 4.97
N GLN A 32 -7.54 1.17 4.82
CA GLN A 32 -7.71 2.29 5.76
C GLN A 32 -8.09 1.78 7.16
N SER A 33 -9.01 0.82 7.25
CA SER A 33 -9.38 0.18 8.52
C SER A 33 -8.19 -0.50 9.18
N ALA A 34 -7.42 -1.30 8.43
CA ALA A 34 -6.24 -1.97 8.96
C ALA A 34 -5.16 -0.98 9.43
N PHE A 35 -5.02 0.18 8.77
CA PHE A 35 -4.10 1.22 9.21
C PHE A 35 -4.51 1.81 10.58
N ILE A 36 -5.82 1.91 10.84
CA ILE A 36 -6.35 2.33 12.15
C ILE A 36 -6.11 1.22 13.18
N ASP A 37 -6.49 -0.02 12.86
CA ASP A 37 -6.39 -1.16 13.78
C ASP A 37 -4.95 -1.44 14.23
N CYS A 38 -3.99 -1.28 13.32
CA CYS A 38 -2.58 -1.54 13.57
C CYS A 38 -1.79 -0.31 14.06
N ASP A 39 -2.43 0.85 14.26
CA ASP A 39 -1.74 2.12 14.55
C ASP A 39 -0.61 2.43 13.52
N ALA A 40 -0.93 2.26 12.24
CA ALA A 40 0.01 2.39 11.12
C ALA A 40 0.21 3.85 10.65
N LEU A 41 -0.05 4.81 11.52
CA LEU A 41 0.16 6.24 11.28
C LEU A 41 0.49 6.97 12.59
N GLN A 42 1.05 8.17 12.46
CA GLN A 42 1.23 9.09 13.60
C GLN A 42 0.86 10.51 13.18
N CYS A 43 1.79 11.26 12.58
CA CYS A 43 1.50 12.64 12.12
C CYS A 43 0.49 12.70 10.96
N GLY A 44 0.16 11.57 10.34
CA GLY A 44 -0.78 11.47 9.23
C GLY A 44 -0.25 11.93 7.88
N TYR A 45 0.90 12.60 7.81
CA TYR A 45 1.35 13.29 6.59
C TYR A 45 1.65 12.33 5.43
N CYS A 46 2.30 11.20 5.70
CA CYS A 46 2.56 10.19 4.66
C CYS A 46 1.36 9.28 4.39
N THR A 47 0.35 9.28 5.27
CA THR A 47 -0.73 8.28 5.28
C THR A 47 -1.52 8.22 3.98
N PRO A 48 -1.89 9.34 3.32
CA PRO A 48 -2.56 9.29 2.02
C PRO A 48 -1.76 8.53 0.95
N GLY A 49 -0.45 8.75 0.87
CA GLY A 49 0.42 8.04 -0.05
C GLY A 49 0.59 6.56 0.30
N GLN A 50 0.72 6.26 1.60
CA GLN A 50 0.82 4.89 2.11
C GLN A 50 -0.41 4.05 1.77
N VAL A 51 -1.64 4.56 1.99
CA VAL A 51 -2.86 3.78 1.76
C VAL A 51 -3.12 3.54 0.27
N VAL A 52 -2.90 4.55 -0.59
CA VAL A 52 -3.05 4.38 -2.05
C VAL A 52 -2.01 3.41 -2.60
N SER A 53 -0.75 3.54 -2.16
CA SER A 53 0.32 2.64 -2.60
C SER A 53 0.14 1.22 -2.07
N ALA A 54 -0.40 1.04 -0.86
CA ALA A 54 -0.70 -0.27 -0.30
C ALA A 54 -1.79 -0.99 -1.10
N VAL A 55 -2.83 -0.29 -1.56
CA VAL A 55 -3.85 -0.89 -2.44
C VAL A 55 -3.21 -1.35 -3.75
N GLY A 56 -2.47 -0.47 -4.43
CA GLY A 56 -1.77 -0.84 -5.68
C GLY A 56 -0.77 -1.99 -5.50
N ALA A 57 -0.01 -2.01 -4.40
CA ALA A 57 0.94 -3.10 -4.10
C ALA A 57 0.24 -4.46 -3.87
N LEU A 58 -0.96 -4.46 -3.28
CA LEU A 58 -1.77 -5.67 -3.10
C LEU A 58 -2.36 -6.16 -4.44
N GLU A 59 -2.79 -5.24 -5.30
CA GLU A 59 -3.26 -5.55 -6.66
C GLU A 59 -2.14 -6.14 -7.50
N GLU A 60 -0.96 -5.49 -7.54
CA GLU A 60 0.23 -6.01 -8.23
C GLU A 60 0.63 -7.40 -7.72
N PHE A 61 0.58 -7.62 -6.41
CA PHE A 61 0.85 -8.93 -5.82
C PHE A 61 -0.18 -9.99 -6.25
N ALA A 62 -1.48 -9.64 -6.25
CA ALA A 62 -2.55 -10.54 -6.69
C ALA A 62 -2.44 -10.90 -8.19
N GLU A 63 -1.91 -10.00 -9.01
CA GLU A 63 -1.56 -10.25 -10.41
C GLU A 63 -0.26 -11.07 -10.60
N GLY A 64 0.47 -11.36 -9.53
CA GLY A 64 1.71 -12.13 -9.57
C GLY A 64 2.93 -11.33 -10.03
N TRP A 65 2.89 -9.99 -9.94
CA TRP A 65 4.03 -9.17 -10.31
C TRP A 65 5.17 -9.38 -9.30
N PRO A 66 6.41 -9.62 -9.74
CA PRO A 66 7.55 -9.80 -8.84
C PRO A 66 8.00 -8.47 -8.22
N SER A 67 8.64 -8.53 -7.07
CA SER A 67 9.40 -7.42 -6.49
C SER A 67 10.91 -7.72 -6.52
N ALA A 68 11.74 -6.80 -6.05
CA ALA A 68 13.19 -7.01 -6.00
C ALA A 68 13.62 -8.16 -5.06
N VAL A 69 12.73 -8.60 -4.15
CA VAL A 69 13.00 -9.68 -3.20
C VAL A 69 12.33 -11.02 -3.57
N THR A 70 11.63 -11.08 -4.70
CA THR A 70 11.08 -12.33 -5.22
C THR A 70 12.21 -13.22 -5.77
N GLU A 71 12.22 -14.52 -5.43
CA GLU A 71 13.31 -15.48 -5.73
C GLU A 71 13.53 -15.80 -7.23
N GLY A 72 12.77 -15.19 -8.13
CA GLY A 72 12.95 -15.32 -9.57
C GLY A 72 11.74 -14.81 -10.37
N LEU A 73 11.97 -14.43 -11.62
CA LEU A 73 10.89 -14.04 -12.53
C LEU A 73 9.98 -15.25 -12.78
N GLY A 74 8.70 -15.13 -12.41
CA GLY A 74 7.71 -16.20 -12.54
C GLY A 74 7.62 -17.15 -11.34
N ALA A 75 8.42 -16.94 -10.28
CA ALA A 75 8.26 -17.67 -9.03
C ALA A 75 7.02 -17.17 -8.27
N ALA A 76 6.31 -18.08 -7.61
CA ALA A 76 5.26 -17.69 -6.68
C ALA A 76 5.88 -16.96 -5.48
N SER A 77 5.40 -15.75 -5.18
CA SER A 77 5.82 -14.98 -4.01
C SER A 77 4.80 -15.11 -2.87
N ARG A 78 5.27 -14.96 -1.63
CA ARG A 78 4.44 -14.89 -0.43
C ARG A 78 4.46 -13.46 0.09
N LEU A 79 3.31 -12.91 0.45
CA LEU A 79 3.19 -11.56 1.01
C LEU A 79 3.68 -11.49 2.46
N ASP A 80 4.97 -11.68 2.65
CA ASP A 80 5.64 -11.62 3.94
C ASP A 80 6.19 -10.22 4.24
N ARG A 81 6.87 -10.09 5.38
CA ARG A 81 7.41 -8.80 5.82
C ARG A 81 8.37 -8.21 4.81
N ALA A 82 9.21 -9.03 4.17
CA ALA A 82 10.23 -8.56 3.24
C ALA A 82 9.57 -8.09 1.94
N GLU A 83 8.61 -8.86 1.43
CA GLU A 83 7.85 -8.49 0.22
C GLU A 83 7.04 -7.21 0.42
N VAL A 84 6.32 -7.07 1.53
CA VAL A 84 5.56 -5.83 1.82
C VAL A 84 6.51 -4.64 2.00
N ALA A 85 7.62 -4.81 2.73
CA ALA A 85 8.58 -3.74 2.94
C ALA A 85 9.23 -3.28 1.63
N GLU A 86 9.58 -4.20 0.73
CA GLU A 86 10.16 -3.89 -0.57
C GLU A 86 9.17 -3.13 -1.46
N ARG A 87 7.94 -3.64 -1.60
CA ARG A 87 6.89 -3.00 -2.41
C ARG A 87 6.54 -1.59 -1.90
N MET A 88 6.60 -1.39 -0.59
CA MET A 88 6.30 -0.10 0.04
C MET A 88 7.51 0.82 0.21
N SER A 89 8.71 0.41 -0.20
CA SER A 89 9.95 1.16 0.01
C SER A 89 9.94 2.57 -0.63
N GLY A 90 9.11 2.78 -1.64
CA GLY A 90 8.88 4.09 -2.27
C GLY A 90 8.09 5.10 -1.41
N ASN A 91 7.51 4.69 -0.28
CA ASN A 91 6.70 5.54 0.59
C ASN A 91 7.38 5.81 1.93
N LEU A 92 7.97 7.00 2.06
CA LEU A 92 8.73 7.39 3.26
C LEU A 92 7.81 7.81 4.42
N CYS A 93 8.10 7.31 5.62
CA CYS A 93 7.45 7.68 6.88
C CYS A 93 8.50 8.19 7.88
N ARG A 94 8.52 9.51 8.14
CA ARG A 94 9.49 10.09 9.10
C ARG A 94 9.17 9.77 10.56
N CYS A 95 7.91 9.50 10.87
CA CYS A 95 7.48 9.03 12.18
C CYS A 95 7.98 7.61 12.51
N GLY A 96 8.37 6.83 11.50
CA GLY A 96 8.88 5.48 11.70
C GLY A 96 7.81 4.41 11.95
N ALA A 97 6.57 4.61 11.48
CA ALA A 97 5.47 3.66 11.67
C ALA A 97 5.57 2.37 10.81
N TYR A 98 6.73 2.10 10.20
CA TYR A 98 6.89 1.04 9.18
C TYR A 98 6.51 -0.36 9.67
N VAL A 99 6.83 -0.72 10.91
CA VAL A 99 6.48 -2.03 11.48
C VAL A 99 4.96 -2.22 11.49
N ASN A 100 4.22 -1.18 11.86
CA ASN A 100 2.76 -1.17 11.92
C ASN A 100 2.14 -1.08 10.53
N ILE A 101 2.75 -0.34 9.60
CA ILE A 101 2.33 -0.29 8.18
C ILE A 101 2.42 -1.68 7.55
N VAL A 102 3.51 -2.42 7.78
CA VAL A 102 3.64 -3.79 7.27
C VAL A 102 2.59 -4.71 7.90
N ALA A 103 2.30 -4.57 9.20
CA ALA A 103 1.24 -5.33 9.86
C ALA A 103 -0.14 -5.04 9.26
N ALA A 104 -0.48 -3.76 9.06
CA ALA A 104 -1.74 -3.31 8.48
C ALA A 104 -1.97 -3.88 7.07
N ILE A 105 -0.95 -3.83 6.21
CA ILE A 105 -1.08 -4.33 4.83
C ILE A 105 -1.29 -5.84 4.81
N ARG A 106 -0.59 -6.60 5.68
CA ARG A 106 -0.78 -8.04 5.82
C ARG A 106 -2.17 -8.38 6.37
N GLN A 107 -2.67 -7.63 7.35
CA GLN A 107 -4.04 -7.74 7.86
C GLN A 107 -5.06 -7.50 6.73
N ALA A 108 -4.90 -6.43 5.95
CA ALA A 108 -5.78 -6.10 4.83
C ALA A 108 -5.77 -7.18 3.74
N ALA A 109 -4.64 -7.86 3.54
CA ALA A 109 -4.51 -9.01 2.63
C ALA A 109 -5.10 -10.32 3.18
N GLY A 110 -5.71 -10.31 4.37
CA GLY A 110 -6.20 -11.53 5.04
C GLY A 110 -5.09 -12.48 5.48
N THR A 111 -3.85 -11.99 5.58
CA THR A 111 -2.71 -12.79 6.05
C THR A 111 -2.59 -12.61 7.57
N GLU A 112 -2.69 -13.69 8.35
CA GLU A 112 -2.60 -13.61 9.81
C GLU A 112 -1.33 -12.87 10.27
N VAL A 113 -1.53 -11.86 11.11
CA VAL A 113 -0.46 -11.18 11.84
C VAL A 113 -0.23 -12.00 13.10
N ALA A 114 0.72 -12.94 13.05
CA ALA A 114 1.20 -13.58 14.27
C ALA A 114 1.75 -12.47 15.19
N GLY A 115 1.11 -12.32 16.36
CA GLY A 115 1.48 -11.36 17.40
C GLY A 115 2.85 -11.62 18.02
#